data_AF-A0A1E3A8P5-F1
#
_entry.id   AF-A0A1E3A8P5-F1
#
_cell.length_a   1.000
_cell.length_b   1.000
_cell.length_c   1.000
_cell.angle_alpha   90.00
_cell.angle_beta   90.00
_cell.angle_gamma   90.00
#
_symmetry.space_group_name_H-M   'P 1'
#
loop_
_entity.id
_entity.type
_entity.pdbx_description
1 polymer ?
#
loop_
_entity_poly.entity_id
_entity_poly.type
_entity_poly.pdbx_seq_one_letter_code
_entity_poly.pdbx_strand_id
1 'polypeptide(L)'
;MNQRTMVKISAEENVITLRTFSREYRSPQGFIILRSEMEKLKLNKKVIVSDIRSFAILRLQQTPAGLDVIDFDFSWLSDAGGKLLSGREEYVRLPYERFLACIEESLQFKGQYRKILSVSEGNKPKIEFKSRHHLKDVAQRKRLRRQLGKFLNTHFNWVGAQRIFITDESIPYSFFFTEHTARGTGICGGIILHGQDNMKSATYSIHT
;
A
#
# COMPACT_ATOMS: atom_id res chain seq x y z
N MET A 1 5.21 -8.31 -15.53
CA MET A 1 3.72 -8.25 -15.63
C MET A 1 3.18 -7.89 -14.26
N ASN A 2 2.37 -6.84 -14.13
CA ASN A 2 1.70 -6.55 -12.85
C ASN A 2 0.77 -7.74 -12.52
N GLN A 3 1.05 -8.43 -11.42
CA GLN A 3 0.14 -9.44 -10.89
C GLN A 3 -1.08 -8.71 -10.31
N ARG A 4 -2.16 -8.64 -11.08
CA ARG A 4 -3.45 -8.12 -10.61
C ARG A 4 -4.25 -9.25 -9.99
N THR A 5 -4.92 -8.95 -8.89
CA THR A 5 -5.86 -9.85 -8.23
C THR A 5 -7.26 -9.50 -8.69
N MET A 6 -7.99 -10.46 -9.25
CA MET A 6 -9.42 -10.33 -9.50
C MET A 6 -10.18 -10.57 -8.20
N VAL A 7 -11.10 -9.67 -7.86
CA VAL A 7 -12.06 -9.84 -6.77
C VAL A 7 -13.42 -10.14 -7.36
N LYS A 8 -14.00 -11.27 -6.96
CA LYS A 8 -15.42 -11.55 -7.16
C LYS A 8 -16.20 -11.00 -5.98
N ILE A 9 -17.29 -10.32 -6.27
CA ILE A 9 -18.15 -9.64 -5.29
C ILE A 9 -19.57 -10.14 -5.51
N SER A 10 -20.18 -10.70 -4.48
CA SER A 10 -21.60 -10.97 -4.42
C SER A 10 -22.19 -10.16 -3.27
N ALA A 11 -23.38 -9.61 -3.44
CA ALA A 11 -24.04 -8.84 -2.40
C ALA A 11 -25.50 -9.25 -2.26
N GLU A 12 -25.90 -9.43 -1.01
CA GLU A 12 -27.27 -9.60 -0.57
C GLU A 12 -27.68 -8.40 0.30
N GLU A 13 -28.88 -8.45 0.86
CA GLU A 13 -29.47 -7.34 1.62
C GLU A 13 -28.54 -6.83 2.71
N ASN A 14 -27.93 -7.73 3.49
CA ASN A 14 -27.11 -7.33 4.65
C ASN A 14 -25.63 -7.72 4.57
N VAL A 15 -25.25 -8.50 3.55
CA VAL A 15 -23.91 -9.08 3.46
C VAL A 15 -23.28 -8.88 2.08
N ILE A 16 -21.96 -8.75 2.07
CA ILE A 16 -21.12 -8.70 0.87
C ILE A 16 -20.12 -9.84 0.98
N THR A 17 -20.12 -10.74 0.00
CA THR A 17 -19.19 -11.87 -0.08
C THR A 17 -18.10 -11.58 -1.11
N LEU A 18 -16.85 -11.63 -0.67
CA LEU A 18 -15.68 -11.40 -1.50
C LEU A 18 -14.90 -12.68 -1.75
N ARG A 19 -14.28 -12.80 -2.92
CA ARG A 19 -13.35 -13.89 -3.23
C ARG A 19 -12.23 -13.43 -4.13
N THR A 20 -10.98 -13.72 -3.77
CA THR A 20 -9.80 -13.23 -4.49
C THR A 20 -9.19 -14.31 -5.38
N PHE A 21 -8.68 -13.89 -6.53
CA PHE A 21 -8.04 -14.74 -7.53
C PHE A 21 -6.86 -13.99 -8.15
N SER A 22 -5.65 -14.42 -7.84
CA SER A 22 -4.42 -14.03 -8.52
C SER A 22 -3.89 -15.22 -9.34
N ARG A 23 -2.76 -15.03 -10.02
CA ARG A 23 -2.13 -16.12 -10.79
C ARG A 23 -1.58 -17.24 -9.91
N GLU A 24 -1.13 -16.89 -8.72
CA GLU A 24 -0.44 -17.80 -7.79
C GLU A 24 -1.34 -18.23 -6.63
N TYR A 25 -2.53 -17.65 -6.53
CA TYR A 25 -3.38 -17.81 -5.37
C TYR A 25 -4.86 -17.64 -5.68
N ARG A 26 -5.66 -18.36 -4.91
CA ARG A 26 -7.11 -18.17 -4.84
C ARG A 26 -7.47 -18.22 -3.36
N SER A 27 -8.31 -17.30 -2.89
CA SER A 27 -8.77 -17.39 -1.50
C SER A 27 -9.44 -18.74 -1.24
N PRO A 28 -9.16 -19.36 -0.08
CA PRO A 28 -9.68 -20.69 0.26
C PRO A 28 -11.20 -20.68 0.27
N GLN A 29 -11.78 -19.59 0.80
CA GLN A 29 -13.21 -19.40 0.96
C GLN A 29 -13.66 -18.01 0.49
N GLY A 30 -14.99 -17.81 0.48
CA GLY A 30 -15.55 -16.47 0.41
C GLY A 30 -15.36 -15.76 1.76
N PHE A 31 -15.14 -14.45 1.73
CA PHE A 31 -15.04 -13.61 2.90
C PHE A 31 -16.29 -12.75 3.02
N ILE A 32 -17.03 -12.92 4.10
CA ILE A 32 -18.29 -12.21 4.35
C ILE A 32 -18.03 -10.92 5.12
N ILE A 33 -18.59 -9.82 4.63
CA ILE A 33 -18.55 -8.49 5.24
C ILE A 33 -19.98 -8.01 5.42
N LEU A 34 -20.33 -7.61 6.64
CA LEU A 34 -21.64 -7.02 6.91
C LEU A 34 -21.69 -5.59 6.33
N ARG A 35 -22.85 -5.19 5.80
CA ARG A 35 -23.04 -3.80 5.32
C ARG A 35 -22.84 -2.76 6.41
N SER A 36 -23.19 -3.08 7.66
CA SER A 36 -22.95 -2.21 8.81
C SER A 36 -21.45 -1.89 8.99
N GLU A 37 -20.55 -2.82 8.66
CA GLU A 37 -19.11 -2.58 8.69
C GLU A 37 -18.65 -1.67 7.56
N MET A 38 -19.32 -1.68 6.40
CA MET A 38 -19.06 -0.72 5.32
C MET A 38 -19.47 0.71 5.71
N GLU A 39 -20.57 0.87 6.44
CA GLU A 39 -20.97 2.18 6.97
C GLU A 39 -20.00 2.68 8.05
N LYS A 40 -19.55 1.79 8.96
CA LYS A 40 -18.47 2.11 9.90
C LYS A 40 -17.17 2.49 9.19
N LEU A 41 -16.82 1.82 8.09
CA LEU A 41 -15.63 2.15 7.29
C LEU A 41 -15.68 3.57 6.71
N LYS A 42 -16.85 4.01 6.21
CA LYS A 42 -17.00 5.37 5.66
C LYS A 42 -16.69 6.45 6.71
N LEU A 43 -17.15 6.22 7.94
CA LEU A 43 -16.98 7.12 9.10
C LEU A 43 -15.55 7.07 9.65
N ASN A 44 -15.06 5.87 9.98
CA ASN A 44 -13.81 5.68 10.70
C ASN A 44 -12.58 5.61 9.78
N LYS A 45 -12.78 5.52 8.47
CA LYS A 45 -11.76 5.27 7.42
C LYS A 45 -10.99 3.95 7.56
N LYS A 46 -11.19 3.22 8.65
CA LYS A 46 -10.59 1.91 8.93
C LYS A 46 -11.53 1.06 9.78
N VAL A 47 -11.68 -0.21 9.41
CA VAL A 47 -12.34 -1.23 10.23
C VAL A 47 -11.58 -2.55 10.16
N ILE A 48 -11.74 -3.37 11.19
CA ILE A 48 -11.25 -4.76 11.19
C ILE A 48 -12.49 -5.64 11.18
N VAL A 49 -12.57 -6.53 10.20
CA VAL A 49 -13.68 -7.47 10.04
C VAL A 49 -13.14 -8.89 10.12
N SER A 50 -13.93 -9.79 10.67
CA SER A 50 -13.58 -11.21 10.80
C SER A 50 -14.66 -12.07 10.17
N ASP A 51 -14.24 -13.12 9.47
CA ASP A 51 -15.12 -14.15 8.93
C ASP A 51 -14.55 -15.53 9.26
N ILE A 52 -15.25 -16.23 10.15
CA ILE A 52 -14.85 -17.52 10.74
C ILE A 52 -13.50 -17.40 11.45
N ARG A 53 -12.40 -17.80 10.79
CA ARG A 53 -11.02 -17.72 11.30
C ARG A 53 -10.20 -16.67 10.57
N SER A 54 -10.64 -16.25 9.39
CA SER A 54 -9.93 -15.23 8.61
C SER A 54 -10.33 -13.84 9.11
N PHE A 55 -9.46 -12.85 8.92
CA PHE A 55 -9.80 -11.45 9.16
C PHE A 55 -9.26 -10.57 8.05
N ALA A 56 -9.84 -9.38 7.93
CA ALA A 56 -9.39 -8.37 6.99
C ALA A 56 -9.37 -7.00 7.67
N ILE A 57 -8.32 -6.22 7.39
CA ILE A 57 -8.29 -4.80 7.72
C ILE A 57 -8.69 -4.03 6.47
N LEU A 58 -9.81 -3.33 6.55
CA LEU A 58 -10.31 -2.47 5.47
C LEU A 58 -9.88 -1.04 5.75
N ARG A 59 -9.40 -0.33 4.73
CA ARG A 59 -9.09 1.10 4.81
C ARG A 59 -9.64 1.85 3.60
N LEU A 60 -10.29 2.98 3.84
CA LEU A 60 -10.76 3.90 2.82
C LEU A 60 -9.81 5.09 2.75
N GLN A 61 -9.22 5.32 1.57
CA GLN A 61 -8.12 6.24 1.39
C GLN A 61 -8.23 6.96 0.06
N GLN A 62 -7.62 8.14 -0.03
CA GLN A 62 -7.50 8.87 -1.28
C GLN A 62 -6.09 8.73 -1.84
N THR A 63 -5.98 8.39 -3.13
CA THR A 63 -4.71 8.36 -3.84
C THR A 63 -4.14 9.78 -4.01
N PRO A 64 -2.84 9.93 -4.32
CA PRO A 64 -2.27 11.25 -4.63
C PRO A 64 -2.96 11.99 -5.80
N ALA A 65 -3.63 11.25 -6.68
CA ALA A 65 -4.41 11.80 -7.80
C ALA A 65 -5.85 12.19 -7.41
N GLY A 66 -6.23 12.08 -6.12
CA GLY A 66 -7.56 12.44 -5.64
C GLY A 66 -8.62 11.34 -5.77
N LEU A 67 -8.25 10.14 -6.25
CA LEU A 67 -9.20 9.03 -6.40
C LEU A 67 -9.35 8.23 -5.11
N ASP A 68 -10.58 7.96 -4.69
CA ASP A 68 -10.86 7.11 -3.54
C ASP A 68 -10.63 5.63 -3.86
N VAL A 69 -9.91 4.95 -2.98
CA VAL A 69 -9.59 3.53 -3.04
C VAL A 69 -9.90 2.87 -1.71
N ILE A 70 -10.28 1.59 -1.80
CA ILE A 70 -10.43 0.71 -0.64
C ILE A 70 -9.35 -0.35 -0.68
N ASP A 71 -8.63 -0.46 0.43
CA ASP A 71 -7.59 -1.44 0.67
C ASP A 71 -8.11 -2.55 1.57
N PHE A 72 -7.75 -3.77 1.21
CA PHE A 72 -7.99 -4.98 1.99
C PHE A 72 -6.66 -5.63 2.31
N ASP A 73 -6.34 -5.71 3.60
CA ASP A 73 -5.28 -6.59 4.12
C ASP A 73 -5.96 -7.85 4.63
N PHE A 74 -6.03 -8.89 3.80
CA PHE A 74 -6.57 -10.17 4.20
C PHE A 74 -5.51 -11.00 4.93
N SER A 75 -5.91 -11.59 6.04
CA SER A 75 -5.22 -12.72 6.67
C SER A 75 -6.11 -13.95 6.48
N TRP A 76 -5.85 -14.69 5.41
CA TRP A 76 -6.56 -15.92 5.10
C TRP A 76 -6.04 -17.03 6.01
N LEU A 77 -6.91 -17.55 6.87
CA LEU A 77 -6.56 -18.62 7.80
C LEU A 77 -7.35 -19.88 7.45
N SER A 78 -6.65 -21.02 7.42
CA SER A 78 -7.22 -22.35 7.22
C SER A 78 -6.91 -23.22 8.43
N ASP A 79 -7.95 -23.88 8.94
CA ASP A 79 -7.85 -24.87 10.01
C ASP A 79 -7.65 -26.25 9.38
N ALA A 80 -6.49 -26.86 9.60
CA ALA A 80 -6.20 -28.22 9.13
C ALA A 80 -6.64 -29.29 10.15
N GLY A 81 -7.26 -28.88 11.26
CA GLY A 81 -7.49 -29.72 12.43
C GLY A 81 -6.24 -29.84 13.32
N GLY A 82 -6.38 -30.53 14.46
CA GLY A 82 -5.24 -30.85 15.32
C GLY A 82 -4.54 -29.65 15.99
N LYS A 83 -5.24 -28.51 16.14
CA LYS A 83 -4.68 -27.23 16.65
C LYS A 83 -3.60 -26.61 15.73
N LEU A 84 -3.55 -27.01 14.46
CA LEU A 84 -2.64 -26.47 13.47
C LEU A 84 -3.37 -25.45 12.59
N LEU A 85 -2.91 -24.20 12.68
CA LEU A 85 -3.39 -23.10 11.85
C LEU A 85 -2.35 -22.82 10.77
N SER A 86 -2.80 -22.70 9.53
CA SER A 86 -1.99 -22.21 8.41
C SER A 86 -2.64 -20.99 7.80
N GLY A 87 -1.86 -20.15 7.12
CA GLY A 87 -2.42 -18.94 6.54
C GLY A 87 -1.56 -18.24 5.53
N ARG A 88 -2.17 -17.24 4.88
CA ARG A 88 -1.54 -16.37 3.90
C ARG A 88 -2.06 -14.95 4.05
N GLU A 89 -1.13 -14.01 4.00
CA GLU A 89 -1.47 -12.60 3.83
C GLU A 89 -1.68 -12.28 2.36
N GLU A 90 -2.73 -11.52 2.05
CA GLU A 90 -3.00 -11.02 0.73
C GLU A 90 -3.44 -9.56 0.80
N TYR A 91 -2.84 -8.74 -0.04
CA TYR A 91 -3.19 -7.35 -0.17
C TYR A 91 -3.94 -7.09 -1.47
N VAL A 92 -5.06 -6.38 -1.38
CA VAL A 92 -5.89 -6.02 -2.53
C VAL A 92 -6.34 -4.57 -2.43
N ARG A 93 -6.09 -3.78 -3.49
CA ARG A 93 -6.60 -2.41 -3.63
C ARG A 93 -7.61 -2.33 -4.77
N LEU A 94 -8.76 -1.73 -4.50
CA LEU A 94 -9.84 -1.50 -5.48
C LEU A 94 -10.21 -0.02 -5.57
N PRO A 95 -10.57 0.51 -6.75
CA PRO A 95 -11.25 1.80 -6.86
C PRO A 95 -12.57 1.75 -6.07
N TYR A 96 -12.77 2.69 -5.15
CA TYR A 96 -13.88 2.61 -4.19
C TYR A 96 -15.24 2.75 -4.86
N GLU A 97 -15.39 3.72 -5.78
CA GLU A 97 -16.63 3.91 -6.54
C GLU A 97 -17.00 2.67 -7.35
N ARG A 98 -16.02 2.05 -8.02
CA ARG A 98 -16.28 0.83 -8.81
C ARG A 98 -16.62 -0.35 -7.92
N PHE A 99 -16.03 -0.44 -6.72
CA PHE A 99 -16.39 -1.46 -5.73
C PHE A 99 -17.85 -1.32 -5.29
N LEU A 100 -18.31 -0.10 -4.98
CA LEU A 100 -19.72 0.17 -4.63
C LEU A 100 -20.67 -0.15 -5.79
N ALA A 101 -20.33 0.27 -7.02
CA ALA A 101 -21.12 -0.06 -8.20
C ALA A 101 -21.28 -1.58 -8.39
N CYS A 102 -20.21 -2.37 -8.18
CA CYS A 102 -20.30 -3.83 -8.23
C CYS A 102 -21.19 -4.44 -7.13
N ILE A 103 -21.27 -3.82 -5.95
CA ILE A 103 -22.20 -4.24 -4.88
C ILE A 103 -23.65 -4.01 -5.33
N GLU A 104 -23.95 -2.82 -5.86
CA GLU A 104 -25.28 -2.47 -6.36
C GLU A 104 -25.70 -3.33 -7.56
N GLU A 105 -24.81 -3.51 -8.53
CA GLU A 105 -25.00 -4.42 -9.67
C GLU A 105 -25.19 -5.89 -9.21
N SER A 106 -24.65 -6.30 -8.06
CA SER A 106 -24.86 -7.66 -7.56
C SER A 106 -26.26 -7.79 -6.92
N LEU A 107 -26.65 -6.80 -6.11
CA LEU A 107 -27.97 -6.72 -5.49
C LEU A 107 -29.11 -6.77 -6.52
N GLN A 108 -29.02 -5.93 -7.56
CA GLN A 108 -30.03 -5.85 -8.61
C GLN A 108 -30.26 -7.20 -9.32
N PHE A 109 -29.22 -8.02 -9.35
CA PHE A 109 -29.24 -9.33 -9.99
C PHE A 109 -29.21 -10.47 -8.95
N LYS A 110 -29.85 -10.26 -7.79
CA LYS A 110 -30.11 -11.28 -6.77
C LYS A 110 -28.84 -12.02 -6.31
N GLY A 111 -27.76 -11.27 -6.04
CA GLY A 111 -26.51 -11.81 -5.50
C GLY A 111 -25.58 -12.43 -6.55
N GLN A 112 -25.86 -12.29 -7.85
CA GLN A 112 -24.92 -12.74 -8.88
C GLN A 112 -23.56 -12.05 -8.75
N TYR A 113 -22.49 -12.82 -8.93
CA TYR A 113 -21.12 -12.33 -8.78
C TYR A 113 -20.74 -11.30 -9.84
N ARG A 114 -20.23 -10.16 -9.39
CA ARG A 114 -19.51 -9.17 -10.19
C ARG A 114 -18.01 -9.36 -10.04
N LYS A 115 -17.25 -8.88 -11.02
CA LYS A 115 -15.79 -9.02 -11.07
C LYS A 115 -15.16 -7.64 -11.20
N ILE A 116 -14.16 -7.38 -10.38
CA ILE A 116 -13.33 -6.19 -10.47
C ILE A 116 -11.86 -6.61 -10.38
N LEU A 117 -10.99 -5.96 -11.14
CA LEU A 117 -9.55 -6.18 -11.05
C LEU A 117 -8.94 -5.20 -10.07
N SER A 118 -8.00 -5.69 -9.27
CA SER A 118 -7.20 -4.83 -8.41
C SER A 118 -6.38 -3.87 -9.24
N VAL A 119 -6.27 -2.66 -8.70
CA VAL A 119 -5.30 -1.69 -9.19
C VAL A 119 -4.00 -1.93 -8.44
N SER A 120 -2.89 -1.81 -9.15
CA SER A 120 -1.60 -1.75 -8.48
C SER A 120 -1.60 -0.56 -7.53
N GLU A 121 -0.82 -0.63 -6.47
CA GLU A 121 -0.44 0.58 -5.76
C GLU A 121 0.29 1.49 -6.75
N GLY A 122 -0.45 2.46 -7.26
CA GLY A 122 0.01 3.32 -8.33
C GLY A 122 1.02 4.31 -7.79
N ASN A 123 2.20 4.23 -8.39
CA ASN A 123 3.30 5.20 -8.43
C ASN A 123 4.31 5.16 -7.30
N LYS A 124 5.55 5.48 -7.72
CA LYS A 124 6.65 5.85 -6.83
C LYS A 124 6.13 6.84 -5.80
N PRO A 125 6.47 6.69 -4.52
CA PRO A 125 6.04 7.64 -3.51
C PRO A 125 6.49 9.04 -3.91
N LYS A 126 5.67 10.03 -3.59
CA LYS A 126 6.04 11.43 -3.80
C LYS A 126 7.18 11.78 -2.85
N ILE A 127 8.31 12.18 -3.40
CA ILE A 127 9.46 12.60 -2.60
C ILE A 127 9.31 14.09 -2.28
N GLU A 128 9.30 14.41 -0.99
CA GLU A 128 9.13 15.78 -0.50
C GLU A 128 10.29 16.17 0.42
N PHE A 129 11.14 17.07 -0.07
CA PHE A 129 12.17 17.69 0.74
C PHE A 129 11.55 18.74 1.67
N LYS A 130 11.59 18.48 2.97
CA LYS A 130 11.12 19.39 4.03
C LYS A 130 12.20 20.37 4.47
N SER A 131 13.47 19.99 4.30
CA SER A 131 14.61 20.93 4.36
C SER A 131 15.29 21.04 3.00
N ARG A 132 15.99 22.16 2.77
CA ARG A 132 16.65 22.46 1.49
C ARG A 132 18.13 22.80 1.62
N HIS A 133 18.73 22.77 2.82
CA HIS A 133 20.13 23.18 2.98
C HIS A 133 21.07 22.21 2.24
N HIS A 134 21.08 20.93 2.62
CA HIS A 134 21.91 19.94 1.90
C HIS A 134 21.46 19.75 0.46
N LEU A 135 20.16 19.87 0.18
CA LEU A 135 19.65 19.77 -1.18
C LEU A 135 20.27 20.83 -2.10
N LYS A 136 20.41 22.08 -1.63
CA LYS A 136 21.05 23.16 -2.40
C LYS A 136 22.50 22.81 -2.72
N ASP A 137 23.26 22.35 -1.72
CA ASP A 137 24.68 22.01 -1.87
C ASP A 137 24.88 20.81 -2.83
N VAL A 138 24.03 19.79 -2.70
CA VAL A 138 24.01 18.64 -3.61
C VAL A 138 23.62 19.06 -5.03
N ALA A 139 22.65 19.96 -5.18
CA ALA A 139 22.15 20.40 -6.49
C ALA A 139 23.20 21.19 -7.30
N GLN A 140 24.08 21.92 -6.63
CA GLN A 140 25.21 22.64 -7.26
C GLN A 140 26.27 21.66 -7.80
N ARG A 141 26.39 20.46 -7.23
CA ARG A 141 27.38 19.46 -7.61
C ARG A 141 26.79 18.43 -8.59
N LYS A 142 27.08 18.59 -9.89
CA LYS A 142 26.53 17.75 -11.00
C LYS A 142 26.54 16.24 -10.71
N ARG A 143 27.64 15.73 -10.16
CA ARG A 143 27.79 14.30 -9.84
C ARG A 143 26.85 13.87 -8.71
N LEU A 144 26.89 14.56 -7.57
CA LEU A 144 26.03 14.25 -6.41
C LEU A 144 24.55 14.39 -6.77
N ARG A 145 24.18 15.43 -7.52
CA ARG A 145 22.81 15.62 -8.02
C ARG A 145 22.33 14.41 -8.83
N ARG A 146 23.16 13.93 -9.77
CA ARG A 146 22.82 12.74 -10.58
C ARG A 146 22.72 11.48 -9.72
N GLN A 147 23.62 11.33 -8.76
CA GLN A 147 23.68 10.16 -7.89
C GLN A 147 22.51 10.10 -6.93
N LEU A 148 22.19 11.21 -6.26
CA LEU A 148 21.02 11.34 -5.40
C LEU A 148 19.74 11.12 -6.22
N GLY A 149 19.61 11.77 -7.39
CA GLY A 149 18.46 11.57 -8.27
C GLY A 149 18.26 10.11 -8.67
N LYS A 150 19.35 9.41 -9.04
CA LYS A 150 19.29 7.96 -9.32
C LYS A 150 18.88 7.17 -8.09
N PHE A 151 19.48 7.47 -6.93
CA PHE A 151 19.23 6.78 -5.67
C PHE A 151 17.74 6.88 -5.27
N LEU A 152 17.21 8.10 -5.22
CA LEU A 152 15.82 8.38 -4.88
C LEU A 152 14.83 7.65 -5.80
N ASN A 153 15.17 7.54 -7.09
CA ASN A 153 14.34 6.92 -8.11
C ASN A 153 14.30 5.38 -8.01
N THR A 154 15.32 4.75 -7.40
CA THR A 154 15.45 3.29 -7.34
C THR A 154 15.11 2.73 -5.97
N HIS A 155 15.44 3.42 -4.88
CA HIS A 155 15.41 2.83 -3.54
C HIS A 155 14.09 2.97 -2.77
N PHE A 156 13.20 3.89 -3.18
CA PHE A 156 11.92 4.12 -2.48
C PHE A 156 10.70 3.55 -3.20
N ASN A 157 10.86 2.58 -4.09
CA ASN A 157 9.71 1.92 -4.75
C ASN A 157 9.05 0.90 -3.81
N TRP A 158 8.75 1.31 -2.58
CA TRP A 158 8.19 0.48 -1.53
C TRP A 158 6.67 0.37 -1.69
N VAL A 159 6.18 -0.86 -1.47
CA VAL A 159 4.75 -1.18 -1.48
C VAL A 159 4.10 -0.43 -0.31
N GLY A 160 3.07 0.36 -0.59
CA GLY A 160 2.29 1.12 0.38
C GLY A 160 2.79 2.54 0.62
N ALA A 161 3.99 2.89 0.15
CA ALA A 161 4.58 4.21 0.33
C ALA A 161 3.82 5.25 -0.50
N GLN A 162 3.23 6.25 0.15
CA GLN A 162 2.59 7.37 -0.55
C GLN A 162 3.54 8.55 -0.69
N ARG A 163 4.29 8.87 0.36
CA ARG A 163 5.25 9.98 0.40
C ARG A 163 6.51 9.56 1.14
N ILE A 164 7.65 10.07 0.69
CA ILE A 164 8.91 10.03 1.45
C ILE A 164 9.26 11.46 1.80
N PHE A 165 9.23 11.78 3.09
CA PHE A 165 9.69 13.08 3.57
C PHE A 165 11.19 13.00 3.78
N ILE A 166 11.91 14.02 3.31
CA ILE A 166 13.36 14.10 3.41
C ILE A 166 13.75 15.38 4.14
N THR A 167 14.48 15.24 5.25
CA THR A 167 15.09 16.33 6.02
C THR A 167 16.61 16.21 5.97
N ASP A 168 17.31 17.27 6.37
CA ASP A 168 18.77 17.21 6.43
C ASP A 168 19.20 16.36 7.64
N GLU A 169 20.27 15.59 7.46
CA GLU A 169 20.97 14.92 8.55
C GLU A 169 22.02 15.83 9.20
N SER A 170 22.57 15.41 10.33
CA SER A 170 23.74 16.07 10.93
C SER A 170 24.99 15.98 10.04
N ILE A 171 25.06 14.96 9.17
CA ILE A 171 26.19 14.71 8.28
C ILE A 171 26.01 15.49 6.95
N PRO A 172 27.02 16.25 6.49
CA PRO A 172 26.95 16.98 5.23
C PRO A 172 26.54 16.09 4.05
N TYR A 173 25.73 16.66 3.15
CA TYR A 173 25.19 16.00 1.95
C TYR A 173 24.33 14.76 2.22
N SER A 174 24.07 14.42 3.48
CA SER A 174 23.24 13.29 3.89
C SER A 174 21.87 13.77 4.32
N PHE A 175 20.90 12.86 4.33
CA PHE A 175 19.51 13.19 4.63
C PHE A 175 18.88 12.15 5.54
N PHE A 176 17.87 12.55 6.30
CA PHE A 176 17.00 11.63 7.02
C PHE A 176 15.71 11.50 6.22
N PHE A 177 15.20 10.29 6.08
CA PHE A 177 13.94 10.04 5.41
C PHE A 177 12.89 9.48 6.38
N THR A 178 11.63 9.77 6.08
CA THR A 178 10.48 9.18 6.77
C THR A 178 9.45 8.78 5.74
N GLU A 179 9.09 7.51 5.73
CA GLU A 179 8.02 6.98 4.92
C GLU A 179 6.68 7.38 5.52
N HIS A 180 5.79 7.89 4.68
CA HIS A 180 4.39 8.07 4.99
C HIS A 180 3.58 7.17 4.08
N THR A 181 2.94 6.20 4.73
CA THR A 181 1.97 5.33 4.10
C THR A 181 0.59 5.82 4.46
N ALA A 182 -0.39 5.26 3.79
CA ALA A 182 -1.78 5.48 4.13
C ALA A 182 -2.21 4.81 5.46
N ARG A 183 -1.32 3.98 6.04
CA ARG A 183 -1.48 3.35 7.37
C ARG A 183 -0.86 4.20 8.49
N GLY A 184 -0.19 5.30 8.16
CA GLY A 184 0.57 6.15 9.08
C GLY A 184 2.05 6.24 8.71
N THR A 185 2.87 6.75 9.64
CA THR A 185 4.32 6.77 9.50
C THR A 185 4.87 5.35 9.43
N GLY A 186 5.66 5.08 8.39
CA GLY A 186 6.30 3.80 8.13
C GLY A 186 7.77 3.82 8.54
N ILE A 187 8.62 3.23 7.70
CA ILE A 187 10.06 3.13 7.93
C ILE A 187 10.70 4.54 7.91
N CYS A 188 11.68 4.77 8.77
CA CYS A 188 12.52 5.96 8.75
C CYS A 188 13.99 5.58 8.85
N GLY A 189 14.89 6.49 8.48
CA GLY A 189 16.32 6.19 8.46
C GLY A 189 17.16 7.23 7.75
N GLY A 190 18.46 6.97 7.64
CA GLY A 190 19.44 7.83 6.98
C GLY A 190 19.69 7.46 5.52
N ILE A 191 19.73 8.46 4.65
CA ILE A 191 20.35 8.45 3.32
C ILE A 191 21.76 9.03 3.49
N ILE A 192 22.74 8.17 3.72
CA ILE A 192 24.10 8.58 4.09
C ILE A 192 25.02 8.57 2.88
N LEU A 193 25.73 9.68 2.65
CA LEU A 193 26.80 9.78 1.66
C LEU A 193 28.12 9.28 2.25
N HIS A 194 28.57 8.12 1.80
CA HIS A 194 29.87 7.53 2.14
C HIS A 194 30.98 8.06 1.24
N GLY A 195 32.23 7.98 1.71
CA GLY A 195 33.41 8.29 0.93
C GLY A 195 33.58 9.78 0.62
N GLN A 196 33.20 10.66 1.56
CA GLN A 196 33.25 12.11 1.38
C GLN A 196 34.68 12.65 1.17
N ASP A 197 35.69 11.95 1.70
CA ASP A 197 37.11 12.27 1.50
C ASP A 197 37.52 12.25 0.03
N ASN A 198 36.84 11.41 -0.77
CA ASN A 198 37.01 11.37 -2.22
C ASN A 198 35.64 11.43 -2.92
N MET A 199 35.24 12.66 -3.26
CA MET A 199 33.99 12.92 -4.00
C MET A 199 33.89 12.17 -5.35
N LYS A 200 35.01 11.65 -5.88
CA LYS A 200 35.01 10.81 -7.09
C LYS A 200 34.66 9.33 -6.82
N SER A 201 34.56 8.89 -5.58
CA SER A 201 34.12 7.54 -5.20
C SER A 201 32.91 7.56 -4.27
N ALA A 202 32.46 8.74 -3.83
CA ALA A 202 31.35 8.85 -2.89
C ALA A 202 30.05 8.17 -3.37
N THR A 203 29.31 7.54 -2.44
CA THR A 203 28.07 6.78 -2.71
C THR A 203 27.00 6.93 -1.63
N TYR A 204 25.74 7.01 -2.06
CA TYR A 204 24.58 7.01 -1.16
C TYR A 204 24.17 5.58 -0.77
N SER A 205 23.74 5.42 0.48
CA SER A 205 23.17 4.17 1.02
C SER A 205 22.05 4.47 2.02
N ILE A 206 21.14 3.51 2.22
CA ILE A 206 20.08 3.57 3.25
C ILE A 206 20.58 2.88 4.52
N HIS A 207 20.31 3.52 5.66
CA HIS A 207 20.46 2.97 7.01
C HIS A 207 19.10 3.11 7.70
N THR A 208 18.53 2.02 8.19
CA THR A 208 17.22 1.96 8.85
C THR A 208 17.37 1.43 10.27
#